data_AF-A0A3D3XND5-F1
#
_entry.id   AF-A0A3D3XND5-F1
#
_cell.length_a   1.000
_cell.length_b   1.000
_cell.length_c   1.000
_cell.angle_alpha   90.00
_cell.angle_beta   90.00
_cell.angle_gamma   90.00
#
_symmetry.space_group_name_H-M   'P 1'
#
loop_
_entity.id
_entity.type
_entity.pdbx_description
1 polymer ?
#
loop_
_entity_poly.entity_id
_entity_poly.type
_entity_poly.pdbx_seq_one_letter_code
_entity_poly.pdbx_strand_id
1 'polypeptide(L)'
;ANRIGATNFHPAPMIEPASYVTTQEAIEDLLTVTDSKSFNHVRTKHSDDMKRRLANVEEGRSLYDNYSDSWKKCPWNDASCTIKENHGGVNIHPKDARVITVREMARLQSFPDDFIFEGSKGKQMVQIGNAVPPLLAKAIGLAILKSRNTSIDLNKS
;
A
#
# COMPACT_ATOMS: atom_id res chain seq x y z
N ALA A 1 -14.81 -16.42 6.16
CA ALA A 1 -15.34 -17.50 7.03
C ALA A 1 -14.30 -18.60 7.15
N ASN A 2 -14.03 -19.13 8.35
CA ASN A 2 -13.22 -20.35 8.45
C ASN A 2 -14.02 -21.53 7.89
N ARG A 3 -13.33 -22.55 7.37
CA ARG A 3 -13.98 -23.73 6.76
C ARG A 3 -14.61 -24.68 7.79
N ILE A 4 -14.59 -24.31 9.07
CA ILE A 4 -14.95 -25.16 10.20
C ILE A 4 -16.17 -24.63 10.99
N GLY A 5 -16.80 -23.54 10.53
CA GLY A 5 -17.99 -22.97 11.17
C GLY A 5 -17.73 -22.32 12.54
N ALA A 6 -16.47 -22.16 12.95
CA ALA A 6 -16.14 -21.54 14.23
C ALA A 6 -16.33 -20.02 14.17
N THR A 7 -16.55 -19.39 15.32
CA THR A 7 -16.56 -17.92 15.40
C THR A 7 -15.14 -17.39 15.21
N ASN A 8 -14.92 -16.56 14.20
CA ASN A 8 -13.66 -15.84 14.06
C ASN A 8 -13.69 -14.62 14.98
N PHE A 9 -12.92 -14.67 16.07
CA PHE A 9 -12.70 -13.50 16.91
C PHE A 9 -11.73 -12.55 16.19
N HIS A 10 -12.25 -11.43 15.71
CA HIS A 10 -11.43 -10.35 15.20
C HIS A 10 -11.15 -9.37 16.34
N PRO A 11 -9.90 -8.93 16.53
CA PRO A 11 -9.62 -7.88 17.49
C PRO A 11 -10.40 -6.62 17.10
N ALA A 12 -10.94 -5.91 18.09
CA ALA A 12 -11.51 -4.60 17.85
C ALA A 12 -10.43 -3.67 17.27
N PRO A 13 -10.78 -2.76 16.34
CA PRO A 13 -9.84 -1.75 15.86
C PRO A 13 -9.25 -0.98 17.05
N MET A 14 -7.92 -0.84 17.08
CA MET A 14 -7.24 -0.07 18.12
C MET A 14 -7.20 1.43 17.83
N ILE A 15 -7.50 1.81 16.58
CA ILE A 15 -7.45 3.18 16.06
C ILE A 15 -8.69 3.44 15.21
N GLU A 16 -9.23 4.64 15.33
CA GLU A 16 -10.39 5.08 14.55
C GLU A 16 -9.97 5.42 13.11
N PRO A 17 -10.78 5.14 12.08
CA PRO A 17 -10.46 5.47 10.69
C PRO A 17 -10.07 6.93 10.47
N ALA A 18 -10.64 7.87 11.23
CA ALA A 18 -10.31 9.29 11.20
C ALA A 18 -8.87 9.62 11.62
N SER A 19 -8.13 8.66 12.19
CA SER A 19 -6.73 8.80 12.60
C SER A 19 -5.74 8.18 11.61
N TYR A 20 -6.23 7.62 10.50
CA TYR A 20 -5.37 6.99 9.51
C TYR A 20 -4.62 8.04 8.71
N VAL A 21 -3.37 7.74 8.37
CA VAL A 21 -2.65 8.51 7.34
C VAL A 21 -3.37 8.28 6.02
N THR A 22 -3.79 9.37 5.41
CA THR A 22 -4.53 9.38 4.15
C THR A 22 -3.59 9.12 2.97
N THR A 23 -4.16 8.70 1.84
CA THR A 23 -3.39 8.58 0.59
C THR A 23 -2.76 9.92 0.21
N GLN A 24 -3.52 11.02 0.36
CA GLN A 24 -3.02 12.39 0.15
C GLN A 24 -1.74 12.66 0.93
N GLU A 25 -1.78 12.52 2.26
CA GLU A 25 -0.64 12.82 3.13
C GLU A 25 0.60 12.00 2.78
N ALA A 26 0.41 10.78 2.26
CA ALA A 26 1.51 9.90 1.92
C ALA A 26 2.20 10.26 0.57
N ILE A 27 1.46 10.77 -0.42
CA ILE A 27 1.98 10.87 -1.80
C ILE A 27 1.77 12.22 -2.51
N GLU A 28 1.05 13.18 -1.91
CA GLU A 28 0.71 14.45 -2.59
C GLU A 28 1.93 15.23 -3.06
N ASP A 29 3.00 15.31 -2.25
CA ASP A 29 4.24 15.99 -2.61
C ASP A 29 4.89 15.39 -3.88
N LEU A 30 4.72 14.08 -4.11
CA LEU A 30 5.26 13.40 -5.29
C LEU A 30 4.59 13.83 -6.60
N LEU A 31 3.40 14.44 -6.56
CA LEU A 31 2.75 14.98 -7.76
C LEU A 31 3.63 16.00 -8.48
N THR A 32 4.39 16.79 -7.70
CA THR A 32 5.27 17.84 -8.22
C THR A 32 6.68 17.35 -8.56
N VAL A 33 7.04 16.15 -8.09
CA VAL A 33 8.36 15.56 -8.32
C VAL A 33 8.48 15.05 -9.75
N THR A 34 9.54 15.43 -10.44
CA THR A 34 9.82 14.96 -11.81
C THR A 34 10.22 13.49 -11.82
N ASP A 35 9.94 12.81 -12.92
CA ASP A 35 10.31 11.40 -13.10
C ASP A 35 11.82 11.17 -12.86
N SER A 36 12.14 10.24 -11.97
CA SER A 36 13.50 9.85 -11.61
C SER A 36 13.61 8.35 -11.39
N LYS A 37 14.49 7.72 -12.19
CA LYS A 37 14.81 6.29 -12.04
C LYS A 37 15.56 5.99 -10.74
N SER A 38 16.49 6.85 -10.34
CA SER A 38 17.27 6.68 -9.11
C SER A 38 16.41 6.79 -7.86
N PHE A 39 15.27 7.48 -7.94
CA PHE A 39 14.31 7.61 -6.86
C PHE A 39 13.15 6.59 -6.92
N ASN A 40 13.15 5.68 -7.92
CA ASN A 40 12.03 4.79 -8.23
C ASN A 40 10.69 5.51 -8.50
N HIS A 41 10.73 6.78 -8.90
CA HIS A 41 9.52 7.55 -9.24
C HIS A 41 9.44 7.73 -10.76
N VAL A 42 8.82 6.78 -11.46
CA VAL A 42 8.66 6.83 -12.92
C VAL A 42 7.21 6.56 -13.30
N ARG A 43 6.55 7.57 -13.87
CA ARG A 43 5.15 7.50 -14.27
C ARG A 43 4.97 6.61 -15.50
N THR A 44 3.92 5.81 -15.51
CA THR A 44 3.58 5.00 -16.68
C THR A 44 2.98 5.88 -17.77
N LYS A 45 3.50 5.79 -18.99
CA LYS A 45 2.89 6.44 -20.15
C LYS A 45 1.74 5.58 -20.66
N HIS A 46 0.52 6.10 -20.56
CA HIS A 46 -0.69 5.45 -21.07
C HIS A 46 -1.12 6.09 -22.41
N SER A 47 -1.83 5.32 -23.25
CA SER A 47 -2.51 5.86 -24.43
C SER A 47 -3.62 6.82 -24.01
N ASP A 48 -4.03 7.72 -24.90
CA ASP A 48 -5.07 8.72 -24.56
C ASP A 48 -6.42 8.06 -24.28
N ASP A 49 -6.72 6.94 -24.95
CA ASP A 49 -7.89 6.13 -24.62
C ASP A 49 -7.83 5.60 -23.18
N MET A 50 -6.70 5.03 -22.79
CA MET A 50 -6.52 4.49 -21.44
C MET A 50 -6.58 5.61 -20.39
N LYS A 51 -6.02 6.79 -20.66
CA LYS A 51 -6.14 7.96 -19.76
C LYS A 51 -7.60 8.35 -19.56
N ARG A 52 -8.40 8.43 -20.63
CA ARG A 52 -9.85 8.74 -20.52
C ARG A 52 -10.56 7.73 -19.63
N ARG A 53 -10.28 6.43 -19.84
CA ARG A 53 -10.84 5.34 -19.03
C ARG A 53 -10.45 5.46 -17.56
N LEU A 54 -9.17 5.68 -17.27
CA LEU A 54 -8.64 5.83 -15.91
C LEU A 54 -9.21 7.06 -15.18
N ALA A 55 -9.38 8.19 -15.89
CA ALA A 55 -9.94 9.42 -15.33
C ALA A 55 -11.38 9.22 -14.82
N ASN A 56 -12.17 8.41 -15.55
CA ASN A 56 -13.58 8.15 -15.24
C ASN A 56 -13.80 7.10 -14.14
N VAL A 57 -12.75 6.43 -13.65
CA VAL A 57 -12.89 5.50 -12.53
C VAL A 57 -13.17 6.31 -11.26
N GLU A 58 -14.22 5.94 -10.54
CA GLU A 58 -14.55 6.50 -9.23
C GLU A 58 -13.58 5.98 -8.16
N GLU A 59 -13.32 6.77 -7.13
CA GLU A 59 -12.49 6.34 -6.00
C GLU A 59 -13.09 5.07 -5.34
N GLY A 60 -12.22 4.11 -5.01
CA GLY A 60 -12.64 2.82 -4.46
C GLY A 60 -13.21 1.83 -5.49
N ARG A 61 -13.37 2.21 -6.75
CA ARG A 61 -13.78 1.32 -7.84
C ARG A 61 -12.60 0.86 -8.69
N SER A 62 -12.77 -0.27 -9.36
CA SER A 62 -11.82 -0.81 -10.32
C SER A 62 -12.21 -0.43 -11.74
N LEU A 63 -11.21 -0.31 -12.62
CA LEU A 63 -11.46 -0.11 -14.04
C LEU A 63 -12.24 -1.27 -14.71
N TYR A 64 -12.13 -2.48 -14.16
CA TYR A 64 -12.76 -3.68 -14.69
C TYR A 64 -13.67 -4.30 -13.63
N ASP A 65 -14.92 -4.56 -13.98
CA ASP A 65 -15.96 -5.04 -13.04
C ASP A 65 -15.63 -6.40 -12.42
N ASN A 66 -14.95 -7.28 -13.17
CA ASN A 66 -14.60 -8.62 -12.72
C ASN A 66 -13.39 -8.67 -11.76
N TYR A 67 -12.75 -7.53 -11.48
CA TYR A 67 -11.54 -7.48 -10.65
C TYR A 67 -11.68 -6.42 -9.55
N SER A 68 -12.05 -6.83 -8.34
CA SER A 68 -12.32 -5.91 -7.22
C SER A 68 -11.11 -5.12 -6.72
N ASP A 69 -9.89 -5.61 -6.96
CA ASP A 69 -8.65 -5.01 -6.42
C ASP A 69 -7.62 -4.63 -7.49
N SER A 70 -7.78 -5.06 -8.73
CA SER A 70 -6.86 -4.72 -9.82
C SER A 70 -7.33 -3.45 -10.52
N TRP A 71 -6.40 -2.54 -10.84
CA TRP A 71 -6.76 -1.24 -11.42
C TRP A 71 -7.79 -0.49 -10.56
N LYS A 72 -7.70 -0.64 -9.24
CA LYS A 72 -8.57 0.05 -8.28
C LYS A 72 -8.05 1.45 -8.01
N LYS A 73 -8.91 2.46 -8.09
CA LYS A 73 -8.53 3.85 -7.79
C LYS A 73 -8.48 4.06 -6.28
N CYS A 74 -7.33 4.49 -5.79
CA CYS A 74 -7.17 4.81 -4.38
C CYS A 74 -8.08 5.99 -4.00
N PRO A 75 -8.67 6.00 -2.79
CA PRO A 75 -9.33 7.18 -2.26
C PRO A 75 -8.30 8.25 -1.92
N TRP A 76 -8.62 9.52 -2.09
CA TRP A 76 -7.65 10.60 -1.80
C TRP A 76 -7.54 10.92 -0.31
N ASN A 77 -8.69 11.11 0.33
CA ASN A 77 -8.81 11.57 1.72
C ASN A 77 -8.96 10.44 2.74
N ASP A 78 -8.83 9.18 2.30
CA ASP A 78 -8.88 8.00 3.15
C ASP A 78 -7.59 7.18 2.99
N ALA A 79 -7.44 6.17 3.85
CA ALA A 79 -6.36 5.19 3.72
C ALA A 79 -6.36 4.53 2.33
N SER A 80 -5.17 4.24 1.83
CA SER A 80 -5.01 3.67 0.49
C SER A 80 -5.68 2.31 0.33
N CYS A 81 -5.96 1.95 -0.92
CA CYS A 81 -6.25 0.56 -1.25
C CYS A 81 -5.08 -0.35 -0.86
N THR A 82 -5.37 -1.64 -0.67
CA THR A 82 -4.33 -2.64 -0.45
C THR A 82 -3.34 -2.63 -1.60
N ILE A 83 -2.07 -2.37 -1.27
CA ILE A 83 -0.96 -2.49 -2.20
C ILE A 83 -0.59 -3.96 -2.34
N LYS A 84 -0.67 -4.49 -3.57
CA LYS A 84 -0.43 -5.90 -3.87
C LYS A 84 0.41 -6.07 -5.14
N GLU A 85 1.08 -7.20 -5.25
CA GLU A 85 1.59 -7.69 -6.52
C GLU A 85 0.38 -8.01 -7.42
N ASN A 86 0.42 -7.57 -8.68
CA ASN A 86 -0.74 -7.68 -9.56
C ASN A 86 -0.36 -7.73 -11.05
N HIS A 87 0.85 -8.19 -11.39
CA HIS A 87 1.31 -8.37 -12.78
C HIS A 87 1.05 -7.15 -13.71
N GLY A 88 1.17 -5.92 -13.16
CA GLY A 88 0.93 -4.67 -13.90
C GLY A 88 -0.44 -4.02 -13.68
N GLY A 89 -1.39 -4.71 -13.06
CA GLY A 89 -2.70 -4.18 -12.63
C GLY A 89 -2.66 -3.42 -11.30
N VAL A 90 -1.67 -2.57 -11.13
CA VAL A 90 -1.47 -1.72 -9.93
C VAL A 90 -2.58 -0.67 -9.78
N ASN A 91 -2.71 -0.12 -8.57
CA ASN A 91 -3.74 0.87 -8.24
C ASN A 91 -3.65 2.13 -9.12
N ILE A 92 -4.80 2.74 -9.37
CA ILE A 92 -4.92 4.00 -10.11
C ILE A 92 -4.65 5.16 -9.14
N HIS A 93 -3.88 6.14 -9.60
CA HIS A 93 -3.62 7.36 -8.84
C HIS A 93 -4.92 8.15 -8.63
N PRO A 94 -5.19 8.70 -7.43
CA PRO A 94 -6.48 9.38 -7.16
C PRO A 94 -6.69 10.63 -8.01
N LYS A 95 -5.62 11.39 -8.26
CA LYS A 95 -5.66 12.69 -8.96
C LYS A 95 -5.19 12.67 -10.43
N ASP A 96 -4.43 11.66 -10.83
CA ASP A 96 -3.83 11.60 -12.16
C ASP A 96 -4.39 10.40 -12.91
N ALA A 97 -4.64 10.55 -14.21
CA ALA A 97 -5.11 9.47 -15.09
C ALA A 97 -4.00 8.46 -15.45
N ARG A 98 -3.40 7.86 -14.42
CA ARG A 98 -2.30 6.88 -14.50
C ARG A 98 -2.37 5.91 -13.32
N VAL A 99 -1.57 4.87 -13.39
CA VAL A 99 -1.28 4.05 -12.20
C VAL A 99 -0.26 4.73 -11.28
N ILE A 100 -0.26 4.31 -10.01
CA ILE A 100 0.74 4.76 -9.05
C ILE A 100 2.16 4.33 -9.47
N THR A 101 3.15 5.14 -9.13
CA THR A 101 4.57 4.86 -9.36
C THR A 101 5.11 3.87 -8.32
N VAL A 102 6.31 3.34 -8.56
CA VAL A 102 6.99 2.46 -7.60
C VAL A 102 7.25 3.20 -6.28
N ARG A 103 7.68 4.47 -6.33
CA ARG A 103 7.88 5.30 -5.13
C ARG A 103 6.58 5.57 -4.36
N GLU A 104 5.48 5.91 -5.04
CA GLU A 104 4.18 6.10 -4.39
C GLU A 104 3.73 4.79 -3.72
N MET A 105 3.87 3.66 -4.41
CA MET A 105 3.58 2.33 -3.87
C MET A 105 4.43 2.01 -2.63
N ALA A 106 5.73 2.37 -2.65
CA ALA A 106 6.65 2.16 -1.54
C ALA A 106 6.23 2.97 -0.29
N ARG A 107 5.87 4.25 -0.47
CA ARG A 107 5.39 5.09 0.64
C ARG A 107 4.08 4.57 1.25
N LEU A 108 3.15 4.13 0.41
CA LEU A 108 1.91 3.49 0.88
C LEU A 108 2.16 2.16 1.62
N GLN A 109 3.27 1.49 1.34
CA GLN A 109 3.78 0.34 2.10
C GLN A 109 4.73 0.74 3.25
N SER A 110 4.79 2.03 3.62
CA SER A 110 5.61 2.59 4.70
C SER A 110 7.14 2.43 4.54
N PHE A 111 7.63 2.21 3.32
CA PHE A 111 9.06 2.26 3.05
C PHE A 111 9.57 3.70 3.10
N PRO A 112 10.77 3.93 3.67
CA PRO A 112 11.38 5.24 3.65
C PRO A 112 11.88 5.60 2.23
N ASP A 113 12.02 6.89 1.99
CA ASP A 113 12.40 7.42 0.66
C ASP A 113 13.83 7.08 0.24
N ASP A 114 14.71 6.85 1.21
CA ASP A 114 16.09 6.42 1.01
C ASP A 114 16.23 4.92 0.69
N PHE A 115 15.17 4.13 0.84
CA PHE A 115 15.15 2.75 0.38
C PHE A 115 14.93 2.72 -1.14
N ILE A 116 15.95 2.27 -1.87
CA ILE A 116 15.94 2.19 -3.34
C ILE A 116 15.74 0.74 -3.77
N PHE A 117 14.74 0.52 -4.63
CA PHE A 117 14.43 -0.78 -5.19
C PHE A 117 15.19 -1.00 -6.49
N GLU A 118 15.85 -2.15 -6.62
CA GLU A 118 16.62 -2.51 -7.81
C GLU A 118 15.84 -3.41 -8.78
N GLY A 119 16.36 -3.51 -10.01
CA GLY A 119 15.78 -4.32 -11.09
C GLY A 119 14.80 -3.56 -11.98
N SER A 120 14.06 -4.29 -12.81
CA SER A 120 13.06 -3.69 -13.70
C SER A 120 11.87 -3.15 -12.91
N LYS A 121 11.13 -2.17 -13.46
CA LYS A 121 9.94 -1.59 -12.81
C LYS A 121 8.95 -2.65 -12.32
N GLY A 122 8.70 -3.70 -13.11
CA GLY A 122 7.85 -4.83 -12.70
C GLY A 122 8.41 -5.60 -11.51
N LYS A 123 9.72 -5.90 -11.49
CA LYS A 123 10.37 -6.55 -10.35
C LYS A 123 10.35 -5.68 -9.09
N GLN A 124 10.47 -4.36 -9.22
CA GLN A 124 10.35 -3.43 -8.10
C GLN A 124 8.92 -3.46 -7.52
N MET A 125 7.90 -3.44 -8.37
CA MET A 125 6.50 -3.57 -7.93
C MET A 125 6.23 -4.91 -7.22
N VAL A 126 6.79 -6.01 -7.72
CA VAL A 126 6.70 -7.34 -7.07
C VAL A 126 7.33 -7.32 -5.68
N GLN A 127 8.52 -6.73 -5.53
CA GLN A 127 9.19 -6.60 -4.24
C GLN A 127 8.32 -5.84 -3.23
N ILE A 128 7.75 -4.70 -3.63
CA ILE A 128 6.92 -3.87 -2.74
C ILE A 128 5.59 -4.56 -2.43
N GLY A 129 4.93 -5.13 -3.44
CA GLY A 129 3.60 -5.73 -3.29
C GLY A 129 3.58 -6.99 -2.43
N ASN A 130 4.71 -7.69 -2.32
CA ASN A 130 4.88 -8.88 -1.47
C ASN A 130 5.54 -8.59 -0.13
N ALA A 131 6.00 -7.35 0.11
CA ALA A 131 6.69 -6.99 1.34
C ALA A 131 5.72 -6.87 2.53
N VAL A 132 6.29 -7.06 3.72
CA VAL A 132 5.66 -6.61 4.97
C VAL A 132 5.99 -5.12 5.16
N PRO A 133 5.00 -4.24 5.42
CA PRO A 133 5.26 -2.83 5.67
C PRO A 133 6.31 -2.63 6.78
N PRO A 134 7.38 -1.82 6.59
CA PRO A 134 8.40 -1.61 7.62
C PRO A 134 7.88 -1.10 8.96
N LEU A 135 6.86 -0.22 8.98
CA LEU A 135 6.27 0.24 10.25
C LEU A 135 5.53 -0.88 11.00
N LEU A 136 4.86 -1.78 10.27
CA LEU A 136 4.24 -2.97 10.88
C LEU A 136 5.31 -3.91 11.44
N ALA A 137 6.36 -4.20 10.66
CA ALA A 137 7.46 -5.03 11.12
C ALA A 137 8.16 -4.45 12.37
N LYS A 138 8.35 -3.12 12.42
CA LYS A 138 8.87 -2.41 13.60
C LYS A 138 7.96 -2.57 14.81
N ALA A 139 6.65 -2.39 14.67
CA ALA A 139 5.70 -2.53 15.77
C ALA A 139 5.72 -3.96 16.36
N ILE A 140 5.74 -4.98 15.50
CA ILE A 140 5.88 -6.38 15.91
C ILE A 140 7.21 -6.61 16.64
N GLY A 141 8.31 -6.12 16.09
CA GLY A 141 9.64 -6.25 16.69
C GLY A 141 9.73 -5.62 18.09
N LEU A 142 9.17 -4.42 18.27
CA LEU A 142 9.10 -3.73 19.56
C LEU A 142 8.24 -4.50 20.57
N ALA A 143 7.12 -5.08 20.13
CA ALA A 143 6.27 -5.90 21.00
C ALA A 143 7.01 -7.16 21.49
N ILE A 144 7.77 -7.82 20.61
CA ILE A 144 8.62 -8.97 20.97
C ILE A 144 9.73 -8.56 21.94
N LEU A 145 10.39 -7.42 21.72
CA LEU A 145 11.42 -6.93 22.64
C LEU A 145 10.85 -6.63 24.03
N LYS A 146 9.67 -5.99 24.08
CA LYS A 146 8.97 -5.72 25.34
C LYS A 146 8.59 -7.00 26.07
N SER A 147 8.10 -8.02 25.37
CA SER A 147 7.74 -9.30 25.99
C SER A 147 8.96 -10.05 26.54
N ARG A 148 10.12 -9.96 25.87
CA ARG A 148 11.38 -10.56 26.36
C ARG A 148 11.98 -9.86 27.58
N ASN A 149 11.86 -8.53 27.65
CA ASN A 149 12.37 -7.73 28.78
C ASN A 149 11.45 -7.77 30.01
N THR A 150 10.27 -8.37 29.89
CA THR A 150 9.41 -8.67 31.03
C THR A 150 9.86 -10.02 31.57
N SER A 151 10.70 -10.03 32.61
CA SER A 151 11.17 -11.27 33.25
C SER A 151 10.00 -12.24 33.45
N ILE A 152 10.12 -13.44 32.88
CA ILE A 152 9.21 -14.54 33.15
C ILE A 152 9.37 -14.83 34.64
N ASP A 153 8.36 -14.48 35.43
CA ASP A 153 8.28 -14.88 36.83
C ASP A 153 7.96 -16.39 36.84
N LEU A 154 9.01 -17.21 36.82
CA LEU A 154 8.93 -18.68 36.85
C LEU A 154 8.36 -19.23 38.19
N ASN A 155 7.94 -18.35 39.11
CA ASN A 155 7.40 -18.71 40.41
C ASN A 155 5.88 -18.60 40.52
N LYS A 156 5.14 -18.41 39.42
CA LYS A 156 3.68 -18.58 39.45
C LYS A 156 3.31 -20.03 39.16
N SER A 157 3.39 -20.85 40.21
CA SER A 157 2.75 -22.16 40.37
C SER A 157 1.23 -22.04 40.46
#